data_AF-K1SUM7-F1
#
_entry.id   AF-K1SUM7-F1
#
_cell.length_a   1.000
_cell.length_b   1.000
_cell.length_c   1.000
_cell.angle_alpha   90.00
_cell.angle_beta   90.00
_cell.angle_gamma   90.00
#
_symmetry.space_group_name_H-M   'P 1'
#
loop_
_entity.id
_entity.type
_entity.pdbx_description
1 polymer ?
#
loop_
_entity_poly.entity_id
_entity_poly.type
_entity_poly.pdbx_seq_one_letter_code
_entity_poly.pdbx_strand_id
1 'polypeptide(L)'
;MLERYYIEKEKQEKLLSRKNVKSDFYNGIYDRYEYPVLTREHIPLTWRYDLNPKTNPYFMERLGINAVMNSGAIELNGKYYLVARIEGNDRKSFFGVAESDNGVDGFRFWDYPILLDDTCPEETNVYDMRLTKHEDGY
;
A
#
# COMPACT_ATOMS: atom_id res chain seq x y z
N MET A 1 10.75 -12.14 -21.27
CA MET A 1 10.09 -11.39 -20.18
C MET A 1 9.16 -10.37 -20.85
N LEU A 2 7.92 -10.19 -20.37
CA LEU A 2 6.91 -9.38 -21.07
C LEU A 2 7.35 -7.90 -21.14
N GLU A 3 7.50 -7.35 -22.34
CA GLU A 3 7.83 -5.92 -22.58
C GLU A 3 6.90 -4.99 -21.80
N ARG A 4 5.62 -5.36 -21.72
CA ARG A 4 4.61 -4.59 -20.99
C ARG A 4 4.89 -4.45 -19.50
N TYR A 5 5.52 -5.44 -18.87
CA TYR A 5 5.87 -5.36 -17.44
C TYR A 5 6.81 -4.20 -17.17
N TYR A 6 7.83 -4.01 -18.01
CA TYR A 6 8.80 -2.93 -17.82
C TYR A 6 8.18 -1.54 -18.01
N ILE A 7 7.27 -1.41 -18.97
CA ILE A 7 6.51 -0.17 -19.19
C ILE A 7 5.66 0.16 -17.96
N GLU A 8 4.92 -0.81 -17.41
CA GLU A 8 4.09 -0.56 -16.22
C GLU A 8 4.94 -0.36 -14.97
N LYS A 9 6.09 -1.05 -14.85
CA LYS A 9 7.03 -0.85 -13.75
C LYS A 9 7.58 0.58 -13.75
N GLU A 10 7.97 1.11 -14.91
CA GLU A 10 8.45 2.49 -15.01
C GLU A 10 7.37 3.51 -14.61
N LYS A 11 6.12 3.29 -15.01
CA LYS A 11 4.99 4.13 -14.57
C LYS A 11 4.78 4.07 -13.06
N GLN A 12 4.84 2.86 -12.48
CA GLN A 12 4.75 2.67 -11.04
C GLN A 12 5.88 3.38 -10.33
N GLU A 13 7.13 3.28 -10.79
CA GLU A 13 8.25 3.99 -10.19
C GLU A 13 8.07 5.51 -10.24
N LYS A 14 7.59 6.06 -11.36
CA LYS A 14 7.26 7.49 -11.47
C LYS A 14 6.18 7.92 -10.47
N LEU A 15 5.17 7.08 -10.24
CA LEU A 15 4.13 7.33 -9.23
C LEU A 15 4.73 7.30 -7.82
N LEU A 16 5.47 6.24 -7.48
CA LEU A 16 6.03 6.01 -6.14
C LEU A 16 7.10 7.05 -5.77
N SER A 17 7.82 7.60 -6.74
CA SER A 17 8.82 8.66 -6.52
C SER A 17 8.25 10.08 -6.68
N ARG A 18 6.95 10.23 -6.96
CA ARG A 18 6.35 11.55 -7.15
C ARG A 18 6.34 12.31 -5.83
N LYS A 19 7.02 13.46 -5.81
CA LYS A 19 6.95 14.39 -4.68
C LYS A 19 5.54 14.92 -4.50
N ASN A 20 5.08 15.01 -3.26
CA ASN A 20 3.82 15.65 -2.95
C ASN A 20 3.96 17.17 -2.92
N VAL A 21 2.82 17.84 -3.07
CA VAL A 21 2.73 19.30 -3.01
C VAL A 21 1.67 19.64 -1.98
N LYS A 22 2.04 20.52 -1.03
CA LYS A 22 1.08 21.09 -0.10
C LYS A 22 0.12 21.97 -0.89
N SER A 23 -1.17 21.71 -0.75
CA SER A 23 -2.25 22.48 -1.40
C SER A 23 -2.38 23.88 -0.81
N ASP A 24 -3.15 24.74 -1.48
CA ASP A 24 -3.53 26.08 -1.03
C ASP A 24 -4.60 26.09 0.08
N PHE A 25 -5.11 24.92 0.48
CA PHE A 25 -6.06 24.79 1.59
C PHE A 25 -5.50 25.41 2.87
N TYR A 26 -6.32 26.24 3.52
CA TYR A 26 -5.97 26.85 4.80
C TYR A 26 -7.19 26.95 5.72
N ASN A 27 -7.01 26.47 6.95
CA ASN A 27 -7.93 26.73 8.06
C ASN A 27 -7.20 27.12 9.35
N GLY A 28 -5.88 27.34 9.30
CA GLY A 28 -5.03 27.67 10.45
C GLY A 28 -4.70 26.49 11.38
N ILE A 29 -5.09 25.26 11.04
CA ILE A 29 -4.93 24.08 11.93
C ILE A 29 -4.08 22.99 11.27
N TYR A 30 -4.36 22.66 10.02
CA TYR A 30 -3.66 21.60 9.30
C TYR A 30 -3.55 21.92 7.81
N ASP A 31 -2.57 21.27 7.18
CA ASP A 31 -2.32 21.37 5.75
C ASP A 31 -2.85 20.13 5.03
N ARG A 32 -3.31 20.33 3.80
CA ARG A 32 -3.63 19.22 2.88
C ARG A 32 -2.61 19.15 1.77
N TYR A 33 -2.50 17.96 1.19
CA TYR A 33 -1.63 17.67 0.08
C TYR A 33 -2.43 17.32 -1.16
N GLU A 34 -1.90 17.65 -2.34
CA GLU A 34 -2.58 17.42 -3.62
C GLU A 34 -2.73 15.93 -3.94
N TYR A 35 -1.71 15.13 -3.64
CA TYR A 35 -1.70 13.71 -3.98
C TYR A 35 -1.96 12.82 -2.78
N PRO A 36 -2.76 11.76 -2.92
CA PRO A 36 -2.84 10.72 -1.91
C PRO A 36 -1.48 10.08 -1.69
N VAL A 37 -1.18 9.75 -0.42
CA VAL A 37 0.04 9.02 -0.04
C VAL A 37 0.01 7.55 -0.47
N LEU A 38 -1.19 6.97 -0.61
CA LEU A 38 -1.43 5.61 -1.08
C LEU A 38 -2.71 5.55 -1.92
N THR A 39 -2.69 4.71 -2.94
CA THR A 39 -3.83 4.31 -3.80
C THR A 39 -3.63 2.86 -4.23
N ARG A 40 -4.60 2.25 -4.91
CA ARG A 40 -4.44 0.88 -5.46
C ARG A 40 -3.27 0.74 -6.43
N GLU A 41 -2.89 1.83 -7.11
CA GLU A 41 -1.75 1.89 -8.04
C GLU A 41 -0.39 1.85 -7.32
N HIS A 42 -0.36 2.12 -6.01
CA HIS A 42 0.85 1.98 -5.20
C HIS A 42 1.17 0.51 -4.89
N ILE A 43 0.21 -0.41 -5.03
CA ILE A 43 0.43 -1.84 -4.79
C ILE A 43 1.41 -2.40 -5.83
N PRO A 44 2.47 -3.12 -5.42
CA PRO A 44 3.44 -3.70 -6.33
C PRO A 44 2.77 -4.51 -7.46
N LEU A 45 3.27 -4.35 -8.69
CA LEU A 45 2.75 -5.13 -9.83
C LEU A 45 2.86 -6.64 -9.60
N THR A 46 3.87 -7.09 -8.84
CA THR A 46 4.09 -8.50 -8.49
C THR A 46 2.98 -9.10 -7.63
N TRP A 47 2.19 -8.28 -6.93
CA TRP A 47 1.03 -8.78 -6.17
C TRP A 47 -0.19 -9.00 -7.06
N ARG A 48 -0.26 -8.25 -8.17
CA ARG A 48 -1.44 -8.16 -9.02
C ARG A 48 -1.32 -8.98 -10.30
N TYR A 49 -0.11 -9.12 -10.83
CA TYR A 49 0.19 -9.76 -12.10
C TYR A 49 1.07 -10.99 -11.91
N ASP A 50 0.71 -12.08 -12.60
CA ASP A 50 1.66 -13.15 -12.90
C ASP A 50 2.60 -12.68 -14.01
N LEU A 51 3.89 -12.58 -13.70
CA LEU A 51 4.92 -12.07 -14.61
C LEU A 51 5.48 -13.15 -15.56
N ASN A 52 5.09 -14.41 -15.38
CA ASN A 52 5.57 -15.51 -16.20
C ASN A 52 4.78 -15.58 -17.52
N PRO A 53 5.43 -15.36 -18.69
CA PRO A 53 4.73 -15.37 -19.97
C PRO A 53 4.16 -16.73 -20.36
N LYS A 54 4.63 -17.84 -19.75
CA LYS A 54 4.08 -19.17 -20.02
C LYS A 54 2.70 -19.37 -19.39
N THR A 55 2.44 -18.73 -18.24
CA THR A 55 1.20 -18.85 -17.46
C THR A 55 0.32 -17.59 -17.57
N ASN A 56 0.86 -16.47 -18.04
CA ASN A 56 0.14 -15.23 -18.34
C ASN A 56 0.59 -14.57 -19.65
N PRO A 57 0.31 -15.18 -20.82
CA PRO A 57 0.80 -14.70 -22.12
C PRO A 57 0.28 -13.31 -22.51
N TYR A 58 -0.86 -12.89 -21.93
CA TYR A 58 -1.48 -11.59 -22.20
C TYR A 58 -1.18 -10.53 -21.15
N PHE A 59 -0.35 -10.83 -20.14
CA PHE A 59 -0.03 -9.93 -19.03
C PHE A 59 -1.30 -9.32 -18.39
N MET A 60 -2.30 -10.17 -18.16
CA MET A 60 -3.53 -9.75 -17.51
C MET A 60 -3.31 -9.65 -16.00
N GLU A 61 -4.01 -8.71 -15.37
CA GLU A 61 -4.11 -8.67 -13.91
C GLU A 61 -4.81 -9.96 -13.44
N ARG A 62 -4.22 -10.63 -12.46
CA ARG A 62 -4.73 -11.89 -11.88
C ARG A 62 -5.46 -11.64 -10.57
N LEU A 63 -4.90 -10.77 -9.73
CA LEU A 63 -5.43 -10.43 -8.40
C LEU A 63 -5.52 -8.91 -8.31
N GLY A 64 -6.62 -8.35 -8.79
CA GLY A 64 -6.81 -6.90 -8.80
C GLY A 64 -7.06 -6.34 -7.40
N ILE A 65 -6.66 -5.08 -7.21
CA ILE A 65 -6.88 -4.33 -5.97
C ILE A 65 -7.91 -3.24 -6.24
N ASN A 66 -8.93 -3.20 -5.40
CA ASN A 66 -10.00 -2.23 -5.47
C ASN A 66 -9.63 -0.93 -4.74
N ALA A 67 -9.13 -1.03 -3.51
CA ALA A 67 -8.87 0.13 -2.65
C ALA A 67 -7.70 -0.07 -1.68
N VAL A 68 -7.11 1.04 -1.24
CA VAL A 68 -6.15 1.13 -0.13
C VAL A 68 -6.61 2.27 0.76
N MET A 69 -6.92 1.98 2.03
CA MET A 69 -7.59 2.94 2.92
C MET A 69 -7.38 2.58 4.40
N ASN A 70 -7.96 3.39 5.31
CA ASN A 70 -8.07 3.13 6.75
C ASN A 70 -6.79 2.60 7.42
N SER A 71 -5.65 3.20 7.08
CA SER A 71 -4.35 2.73 7.56
C SER A 71 -4.13 3.06 9.04
N GLY A 72 -3.56 2.10 9.77
CA GLY A 72 -2.82 2.40 10.99
C GLY A 72 -1.50 3.09 10.63
N ALA A 73 -0.97 3.92 11.54
CA ALA A 73 0.28 4.63 11.32
C ALA A 73 1.16 4.58 12.56
N ILE A 74 2.48 4.48 12.36
CA ILE A 74 3.48 4.55 13.43
C ILE A 74 4.79 5.14 12.88
N GLU A 75 5.48 5.93 13.70
CA GLU A 75 6.85 6.36 13.43
C GLU A 75 7.79 5.46 14.22
N LEU A 76 8.76 4.87 13.53
CA LEU A 76 9.78 4.00 14.11
C LEU A 76 11.13 4.32 13.47
N ASN A 77 12.17 4.49 14.28
CA ASN A 77 13.55 4.67 13.82
C ASN A 77 13.74 5.81 12.79
N GLY A 78 12.95 6.90 12.89
CA GLY A 78 13.02 8.02 11.96
C GLY A 78 12.32 7.79 10.62
N LYS A 79 11.54 6.71 10.49
CA LYS A 79 10.73 6.38 9.30
C LYS A 79 9.25 6.36 9.65
N TYR A 80 8.43 6.66 8.65
CA TYR A 80 6.98 6.67 8.75
C TYR A 80 6.41 5.41 8.14
N TYR A 81 5.68 4.63 8.94
CA TYR A 81 5.06 3.38 8.52
C TYR A 81 3.55 3.51 8.50
N LEU A 82 2.94 3.00 7.44
CA LEU A 82 1.50 2.81 7.31
C LEU A 82 1.21 1.31 7.22
N VAL A 83 0.43 0.79 8.16
CA VAL A 83 -0.19 -0.53 8.02
C VAL A 83 -1.54 -0.32 7.36
N ALA A 84 -1.52 -0.38 6.03
CA ALA A 84 -2.69 -0.07 5.21
C ALA A 84 -3.64 -1.25 5.13
N ARG A 85 -4.95 -0.98 5.21
CA ARG A 85 -5.98 -1.93 4.79
C ARG A 85 -6.08 -1.88 3.28
N ILE A 86 -5.93 -3.04 2.65
CA ILE A 86 -5.94 -3.21 1.19
C ILE A 86 -7.12 -4.10 0.85
N GLU A 87 -8.06 -3.60 0.06
CA GLU A 87 -9.23 -4.36 -0.38
C GLU A 87 -8.97 -4.92 -1.79
N GLY A 88 -8.98 -6.25 -1.92
CA GLY A 88 -8.93 -6.95 -3.19
C GLY A 88 -10.24 -6.82 -3.98
N ASN A 89 -10.19 -7.14 -5.27
CA ASN A 89 -11.39 -7.23 -6.11
C ASN A 89 -12.36 -8.33 -5.64
N ASP A 90 -11.90 -9.27 -4.82
CA ASP A 90 -12.69 -10.29 -4.13
C ASP A 90 -13.47 -9.75 -2.90
N ARG A 91 -13.36 -8.44 -2.63
CA ARG A 91 -13.99 -7.71 -1.51
C ARG A 91 -13.44 -8.11 -0.13
N LYS A 92 -12.31 -8.81 -0.07
CA LYS A 92 -11.59 -9.10 1.17
C LYS A 92 -10.51 -8.06 1.42
N SER A 93 -10.33 -7.75 2.68
CA SER A 93 -9.29 -6.85 3.16
C SER A 93 -8.17 -7.64 3.81
N PHE A 94 -6.95 -7.20 3.58
CA PHE A 94 -5.74 -7.67 4.24
C PHE A 94 -4.83 -6.48 4.52
N PHE A 95 -3.76 -6.70 5.29
CA PHE A 95 -2.85 -5.63 5.67
C PHE A 95 -1.55 -5.66 4.87
N GLY A 96 -1.01 -4.49 4.55
CA GLY A 96 0.33 -4.34 3.99
C GLY A 96 1.06 -3.17 4.61
N VAL A 97 2.36 -3.32 4.85
CA VAL A 97 3.21 -2.25 5.38
C VAL A 97 3.75 -1.42 4.22
N ALA A 98 3.53 -0.10 4.27
CA ALA A 98 4.21 0.85 3.42
C ALA A 98 5.06 1.81 4.26
N GLU A 99 6.26 2.13 3.80
CA GLU A 99 7.17 3.03 4.51
C GLU A 99 7.60 4.24 3.67
N SER A 100 7.85 5.36 4.35
CA SER A 100 8.35 6.62 3.80
C SER A 100 9.37 7.24 4.74
N ASP A 101 10.33 7.99 4.19
CA ASP A 101 11.32 8.74 4.96
C ASP A 101 10.82 10.12 5.43
N ASN A 102 9.67 10.60 4.94
CA ASN A 102 9.19 11.96 5.23
C ASN A 102 7.70 12.07 5.61
N GLY A 103 6.93 11.00 5.46
CA GLY A 103 5.53 10.93 5.90
C GLY A 103 4.50 11.58 4.99
N VAL A 104 4.90 12.21 3.87
CA VAL A 104 3.99 12.94 2.96
C VAL A 104 4.06 12.49 1.50
N ASP A 105 5.14 11.82 1.08
CA ASP A 105 5.27 11.11 -0.19
C ASP A 105 6.25 9.93 -0.08
N GLY A 106 6.53 9.28 -1.21
CA GLY A 106 7.59 8.26 -1.28
C GLY A 106 7.23 6.93 -0.62
N PHE A 107 5.96 6.74 -0.23
CA PHE A 107 5.52 5.50 0.39
C PHE A 107 5.68 4.32 -0.57
N ARG A 108 6.35 3.27 -0.09
CA ARG A 108 6.53 2.01 -0.81
C ARG A 108 6.12 0.85 0.06
N PHE A 109 5.28 -0.03 -0.48
CA PHE A 109 4.95 -1.29 0.17
C PHE A 109 6.18 -2.19 0.26
N TRP A 110 6.27 -2.96 1.35
CA TRP A 110 7.20 -4.08 1.46
C TRP A 110 6.91 -5.17 0.43
N ASP A 111 7.84 -6.11 0.26
CA ASP A 111 7.77 -7.15 -0.77
C ASP A 111 6.53 -8.05 -0.63
N TYR A 112 6.03 -8.24 0.59
CA TYR A 112 4.90 -9.10 0.93
C TYR A 112 3.90 -8.38 1.86
N PRO A 113 2.60 -8.71 1.77
CA PRO A 113 1.61 -8.27 2.74
C PRO A 113 1.87 -8.92 4.11
N ILE A 114 1.17 -8.42 5.14
CA ILE A 114 1.24 -9.00 6.48
C ILE A 114 0.56 -10.36 6.47
N LEU A 115 1.27 -11.36 6.99
CA LEU A 115 0.68 -12.62 7.43
C LEU A 115 0.17 -12.42 8.85
N LEU A 116 -1.15 -12.51 9.01
CA LEU A 116 -1.81 -12.46 10.30
C LEU A 116 -2.37 -13.85 10.57
N ASP A 117 -2.00 -14.44 11.72
CA ASP A 117 -2.48 -15.77 12.09
C ASP A 117 -3.99 -15.75 12.30
N ASP A 118 -4.68 -16.69 11.65
CA ASP A 118 -6.10 -16.92 11.86
C ASP A 118 -6.29 -17.67 13.19
N THR A 119 -6.84 -16.98 14.18
CA THR A 119 -7.16 -17.54 15.50
C THR A 119 -8.66 -17.80 15.67
N CYS A 120 -9.47 -17.48 14.67
CA CYS A 120 -10.92 -17.60 14.70
C CYS A 120 -11.39 -18.23 13.38
N PRO A 121 -11.74 -19.53 13.35
CA PRO A 121 -12.05 -20.25 12.11
C PRO A 121 -13.19 -19.69 11.24
N GLU A 122 -14.04 -18.83 11.83
CA GLU A 122 -15.15 -18.15 11.15
C GLU A 122 -14.75 -16.73 10.65
N GLU A 123 -13.50 -16.33 10.86
CA GLU A 123 -12.99 -15.02 10.48
C GLU A 123 -13.04 -14.85 8.96
N THR A 124 -13.80 -13.86 8.55
CA THR A 124 -14.15 -13.67 7.15
C THR A 124 -13.45 -12.44 6.55
N ASN A 125 -13.01 -11.51 7.39
CA ASN A 125 -12.33 -10.29 7.00
C ASN A 125 -11.66 -9.61 8.19
N VAL A 126 -10.51 -8.97 7.99
CA VAL A 126 -9.82 -8.15 9.00
C VAL A 126 -9.56 -6.75 8.44
N TYR A 127 -9.72 -5.73 9.28
CA TYR A 127 -9.61 -4.34 8.83
C TYR A 127 -9.33 -3.35 9.97
N ASP A 128 -8.88 -2.16 9.57
CA ASP A 128 -8.74 -0.96 10.40
C ASP A 128 -7.88 -1.15 11.67
N MET A 129 -6.70 -1.76 11.52
CA MET A 129 -5.72 -1.94 12.59
C MET A 129 -5.25 -0.60 13.17
N ARG A 130 -5.15 -0.51 14.50
CA ARG A 130 -4.52 0.62 15.20
C ARG A 130 -3.22 0.13 15.83
N LEU A 131 -2.14 0.83 15.54
CA LEU A 131 -0.81 0.52 16.07
C LEU A 131 -0.58 1.30 17.35
N THR A 132 -0.03 0.66 18.36
CA THR A 132 0.32 1.29 19.64
C THR A 132 1.73 0.89 20.00
N LYS A 133 2.62 1.87 20.14
CA LYS A 133 3.95 1.66 20.71
C LYS A 133 3.82 1.69 22.23
N HIS A 134 3.52 0.53 22.81
CA HIS A 134 3.23 0.44 24.24
C HIS A 134 4.52 0.49 25.08
N GLU A 135 4.40 0.88 26.35
CA GLU A 135 5.55 1.07 27.25
C GLU A 135 6.21 -0.24 27.70
N ASP A 136 5.53 -1.37 27.53
CA ASP A 136 6.08 -2.71 27.79
C ASP A 136 7.09 -3.18 26.72
N GLY A 137 7.19 -2.45 25.60
CA GLY A 137 8.19 -2.65 24.56
C GLY A 137 7.92 -3.81 23.61
N TYR A 138 6.72 -4.42 23.65
CA TYR A 138 6.26 -5.44 22.71
C TYR A 138 5.35 -4.86 21.61
#